data_AF-A0A2T8HLN3-F1
#
_entry.id   AF-A0A2T8HLN3-F1
#
_cell.length_a   1.000
_cell.length_b   1.000
_cell.length_c   1.000
_cell.angle_alpha   90.00
_cell.angle_beta   90.00
_cell.angle_gamma   90.00
#
_symmetry.space_group_name_H-M   'P 1'
#
loop_
_entity.id
_entity.type
_entity.pdbx_description
1 polymer ?
#
loop_
_entity_poly.entity_id
_entity_poly.type
_entity_poly.pdbx_seq_one_letter_code
_entity_poly.pdbx_strand_id
1 'polypeptide(L)'
;MANQNTIKREVVVTTTQEQSRAVFNEWTLDFNVQRSDDHVQSISVSGYKDQSSVTASKNDQGYVNIGFSAGTRDSVLMIAILDEMDVISNISNNEKDK
;
A
#
# COMPACT_ATOMS: atom_id res chain seq x y z
N MET A 1 -14.10 4.79 -20.76
CA MET A 1 -12.76 4.17 -20.72
C MET A 1 -12.51 3.75 -19.29
N ALA A 2 -12.22 2.48 -19.03
CA ALA A 2 -11.98 2.01 -17.67
C ALA A 2 -10.54 2.39 -17.27
N ASN A 3 -10.39 3.39 -16.39
CA ASN A 3 -9.12 3.66 -15.71
C ASN A 3 -8.88 2.52 -14.71
N GLN A 4 -8.29 1.41 -15.16
CA GLN A 4 -7.91 0.29 -14.31
C GLN A 4 -6.47 0.45 -13.81
N ASN A 5 -6.18 1.56 -13.12
CA ASN A 5 -4.90 1.79 -12.44
C ASN A 5 -4.98 1.46 -10.93
N THR A 6 -5.83 0.52 -10.53
CA THR A 6 -6.06 0.22 -9.12
C THR A 6 -5.36 -1.07 -8.71
N ILE A 7 -4.57 -1.01 -7.64
CA ILE A 7 -3.98 -2.19 -7.03
C ILE A 7 -5.12 -3.05 -6.44
N LYS A 8 -5.11 -4.36 -6.71
CA LYS A 8 -6.04 -5.32 -6.09
C LYS A 8 -5.26 -6.21 -5.13
N ARG A 9 -5.56 -6.09 -3.83
CA ARG A 9 -4.87 -6.81 -2.76
C ARG A 9 -5.67 -8.05 -2.32
N GLU A 10 -4.98 -9.16 -2.10
CA GLU A 10 -5.53 -10.31 -1.39
C GLU A 10 -5.23 -10.15 0.10
N VAL A 11 -6.27 -9.89 0.90
CA VAL A 11 -6.13 -9.42 2.28
C VAL A 11 -6.23 -10.57 3.28
N VAL A 12 -5.20 -10.75 4.10
CA VAL A 12 -5.21 -11.61 5.28
C VAL A 12 -5.21 -10.72 6.52
N VAL A 13 -6.39 -10.56 7.14
CA VAL A 13 -6.57 -9.71 8.33
C VAL A 13 -6.38 -10.52 9.61
N THR A 14 -5.56 -10.00 10.52
CA THR A 14 -5.58 -10.33 11.95
C THR A 14 -5.91 -9.07 12.75
N THR A 15 -6.28 -9.19 14.03
CA THR A 15 -6.76 -8.05 14.85
C THR A 15 -5.79 -6.87 14.98
N THR A 16 -4.49 -7.08 14.76
CA THR A 16 -3.46 -6.03 14.90
C THR A 16 -2.62 -5.83 13.63
N GLN A 17 -2.73 -6.74 12.67
CA GLN A 17 -1.91 -6.74 11.47
C GLN A 17 -2.70 -7.28 10.28
N GLU A 18 -2.67 -6.53 9.19
CA GLU A 18 -3.16 -6.97 7.89
C GLU A 18 -1.96 -7.13 6.96
N GLN A 19 -1.82 -8.32 6.39
CA GLN A 19 -0.84 -8.60 5.34
C GLN A 19 -1.58 -8.87 4.05
N SER A 20 -1.11 -8.29 2.96
CA SER A 20 -1.75 -8.49 1.67
C SER A 20 -0.76 -8.37 0.52
N ARG A 21 -1.02 -9.11 -0.56
CA ARG A 21 -0.18 -9.11 -1.76
C ARG A 21 -0.96 -8.59 -2.95
N ALA A 22 -0.28 -7.88 -3.84
CA ALA A 22 -0.80 -7.46 -5.13
C ALA A 22 0.26 -7.55 -6.22
N VAL A 23 -0.18 -7.62 -7.48
CA VAL A 23 0.69 -7.50 -8.65
C VAL A 23 0.24 -6.29 -9.45
N PHE A 24 1.17 -5.38 -9.75
CA PHE A 24 0.90 -4.17 -10.54
C PHE A 24 2.08 -3.88 -11.48
N ASN A 25 1.83 -3.81 -12.79
CA ASN A 25 2.87 -3.54 -13.78
C ASN A 25 4.13 -4.45 -13.64
N GLU A 26 3.90 -5.74 -13.41
CA GLU A 26 4.94 -6.77 -13.13
C GLU A 26 5.68 -6.63 -11.79
N TRP A 27 5.35 -5.61 -10.99
CA TRP A 27 5.80 -5.53 -9.61
C TRP A 27 4.96 -6.44 -8.74
N THR A 28 5.62 -7.28 -7.96
CA THR A 28 4.97 -7.93 -6.81
C THR A 28 5.10 -7.00 -5.62
N LEU A 29 3.98 -6.66 -5.00
CA LEU A 29 3.88 -5.74 -3.87
C LEU A 29 3.32 -6.46 -2.67
N ASP A 30 4.05 -6.41 -1.56
CA ASP A 30 3.65 -6.90 -0.26
C ASP A 30 3.33 -5.70 0.64
N PHE A 31 2.07 -5.61 1.06
CA PHE A 31 1.57 -4.60 1.98
C PHE A 31 1.47 -5.21 3.38
N ASN A 32 1.91 -4.44 4.36
CA ASN A 32 1.79 -4.74 5.77
C ASN A 32 1.20 -3.52 6.46
N VAL A 33 -0.01 -3.68 7.00
CA VAL A 33 -0.78 -2.62 7.65
C VAL A 33 -0.88 -2.96 9.12
N GLN A 34 -0.28 -2.12 9.96
CA GLN A 34 -0.39 -2.23 11.41
C GLN A 34 -1.59 -1.42 11.89
N ARG A 35 -2.45 -2.07 12.67
CA ARG A 35 -3.67 -1.48 13.23
C ARG A 35 -3.67 -1.57 14.74
N SER A 36 -4.28 -0.58 15.38
CA SER A 36 -4.68 -0.62 16.78
C SER A 36 -6.17 -0.31 16.83
N ASP A 37 -6.96 -1.28 17.28
CA ASP A 37 -8.42 -1.23 17.22
C ASP A 37 -8.91 -0.93 15.79
N ASP A 38 -9.65 0.17 15.61
CA ASP A 38 -10.16 0.60 14.32
C ASP A 38 -9.18 1.49 13.53
N HIS A 39 -8.03 1.87 14.10
CA HIS A 39 -7.13 2.88 13.53
C HIS A 39 -5.89 2.27 12.87
N VAL A 40 -5.56 2.72 11.65
CA VAL A 40 -4.33 2.34 10.94
C VAL A 40 -3.16 3.17 11.49
N GLN A 41 -2.21 2.51 12.16
CA GLN A 41 -1.02 3.17 12.73
C GLN A 41 0.09 3.35 11.71
N SER A 42 0.30 2.32 10.87
CA SER A 42 1.32 2.37 9.84
C SER A 42 0.99 1.44 8.69
N ILE A 43 1.48 1.81 7.51
CA ILE A 43 1.44 1.01 6.30
C ILE A 43 2.86 0.91 5.78
N SER A 44 3.31 -0.30 5.51
CA SER A 44 4.58 -0.58 4.85
C SER A 44 4.32 -1.37 3.58
N VAL A 45 5.01 -0.99 2.51
CA VAL A 45 4.95 -1.66 1.21
C VAL A 45 6.36 -2.03 0.80
N SER A 46 6.59 -3.29 0.48
CA SER A 46 7.82 -3.74 -0.17
C SER A 46 7.46 -4.32 -1.53
N GLY A 47 8.17 -3.90 -2.56
CA GLY A 47 7.93 -4.34 -3.91
C GLY A 47 9.19 -4.80 -4.62
N TYR A 48 9.04 -5.76 -5.52
CA TYR A 48 10.13 -6.23 -6.36
C TYR A 48 9.68 -6.51 -7.79
N LYS A 49 10.60 -6.28 -8.72
CA LYS A 49 10.48 -6.62 -10.15
C LYS A 49 11.89 -6.94 -10.67
N ASP A 50 12.13 -8.19 -11.04
CA ASP A 50 13.46 -8.69 -11.39
C ASP A 50 14.51 -8.38 -10.29
N GLN A 51 15.51 -7.56 -10.58
CA GLN A 51 16.54 -7.09 -9.64
C GLN A 51 16.20 -5.72 -9.02
N SER A 52 15.05 -5.16 -9.34
CA SER A 52 14.58 -3.86 -8.86
C SER A 52 13.76 -4.01 -7.59
N SER A 53 13.88 -3.04 -6.69
CA SER A 53 13.06 -2.97 -5.49
C SER A 53 12.48 -1.58 -5.25
N VAL A 54 11.34 -1.55 -4.57
CA VAL A 54 10.69 -0.35 -4.04
C VAL A 54 10.31 -0.60 -2.59
N THR A 55 10.46 0.41 -1.75
CA THR A 55 9.90 0.42 -0.40
C THR A 55 9.10 1.68 -0.21
N ALA A 56 7.95 1.57 0.45
CA ALA A 56 7.16 2.71 0.86
C ALA A 56 6.68 2.52 2.29
N SER A 57 6.56 3.61 3.04
CA SER A 57 5.93 3.59 4.34
C SER A 57 5.14 4.86 4.59
N LYS A 58 4.03 4.73 5.31
CA LYS A 58 3.17 5.82 5.77
C LYS A 58 2.84 5.60 7.22
N ASN A 59 2.93 6.64 8.04
CA ASN A 59 2.48 6.60 9.43
C ASN A 59 1.11 7.27 9.61
N ASP A 60 0.57 7.14 10.81
CA ASP A 60 -0.68 7.75 11.28
C ASP A 60 -0.73 9.29 11.13
N GLN A 61 0.42 9.97 11.16
CA GLN A 61 0.55 11.41 10.92
C GLN A 61 0.51 11.79 9.43
N GLY A 62 0.48 10.80 8.53
CA GLY A 62 0.44 11.02 7.08
C GLY A 62 1.80 11.29 6.44
N TYR A 63 2.91 11.15 7.17
CA TYR A 63 4.25 11.22 6.57
C TYR A 63 4.49 9.99 5.70
N VAL A 64 4.88 10.23 4.45
CA VAL A 64 5.18 9.18 3.49
C VAL A 64 6.66 9.20 3.12
N ASN A 65 7.28 8.03 3.15
CA ASN A 65 8.60 7.80 2.56
C ASN A 65 8.45 6.78 1.42
N ILE A 66 9.05 7.04 0.27
CA ILE A 66 9.15 6.07 -0.82
C ILE A 66 10.57 6.07 -1.38
N GLY A 67 11.14 4.88 -1.50
CA GLY A 67 12.48 4.64 -2.02
C GLY A 67 12.44 3.62 -3.14
N PHE A 68 13.25 3.86 -4.18
CA PHE A 68 13.48 2.91 -5.27
C PHE A 68 14.96 2.52 -5.25
N SER A 69 15.27 1.30 -5.69
CA SER A 69 16.64 0.95 -6.05
C SER A 69 17.16 1.85 -7.19
N ALA A 70 18.48 1.93 -7.34
CA ALA A 70 19.08 2.82 -8.33
C ALA A 70 18.63 2.46 -9.75
N GLY A 71 18.14 3.46 -10.50
CA GLY A 71 17.72 3.30 -11.90
C GLY A 71 16.34 2.70 -12.12
N THR A 72 15.53 2.47 -11.07
CA THR A 72 14.27 1.72 -11.16
C THR A 72 13.03 2.56 -10.88
N ARG A 73 13.18 3.89 -10.93
CA ARG A 73 12.10 4.83 -10.63
C ARG A 73 10.97 4.68 -11.64
N ASP A 74 9.81 4.25 -11.15
CA ASP A 74 8.56 4.13 -11.92
C ASP A 74 7.51 5.07 -11.31
N SER A 75 7.18 6.15 -12.03
CA SER A 75 6.22 7.15 -11.57
C SER A 75 4.78 6.63 -11.50
N VAL A 76 4.42 5.67 -12.37
CA VAL A 76 3.08 5.08 -12.39
C VAL A 76 2.92 4.19 -11.16
N LEU A 77 3.94 3.39 -10.84
CA LEU A 77 3.97 2.60 -9.61
C LEU A 77 3.92 3.48 -8.36
N MET A 78 4.70 4.56 -8.32
CA MET A 78 4.70 5.50 -7.19
C MET A 78 3.30 6.03 -6.91
N ILE A 79 2.60 6.52 -7.93
CA ILE A 79 1.23 7.05 -7.78
C ILE A 79 0.28 5.95 -7.28
N ALA A 80 0.35 4.75 -7.88
CA ALA A 80 -0.51 3.63 -7.49
C ALA A 80 -0.29 3.19 -6.02
N ILE A 81 0.97 3.18 -5.55
CA ILE A 81 1.30 2.89 -4.15
C ILE A 81 0.72 3.97 -3.23
N LEU A 82 0.91 5.25 -3.55
CA LEU A 82 0.40 6.36 -2.75
C LEU A 82 -1.12 6.34 -2.64
N ASP A 83 -1.82 6.18 -3.78
CA ASP A 83 -3.28 6.10 -3.82
C ASP A 83 -3.79 4.94 -2.96
N GLU A 84 -3.16 3.75 -3.06
CA GLU A 84 -3.58 2.60 -2.27
C GLU A 84 -3.32 2.80 -0.77
N MET A 85 -2.19 3.40 -0.38
CA MET A 85 -1.91 3.72 1.02
C MET A 85 -2.92 4.73 1.58
N ASP A 86 -3.40 5.67 0.79
CA ASP A 86 -4.47 6.60 1.16
C ASP A 86 -5.81 5.89 1.34
N VAL A 87 -6.17 4.99 0.41
CA VAL A 87 -7.37 4.16 0.55
C VAL A 87 -7.31 3.37 1.85
N ILE A 88 -6.22 2.64 2.11
CA ILE A 88 -6.02 1.84 3.32
C ILE A 88 -6.16 2.69 4.58
N SER A 89 -5.49 3.85 4.61
CA SER A 89 -5.54 4.76 5.77
C SER A 89 -6.96 5.23 6.07
N ASN A 90 -7.81 5.35 5.05
CA ASN A 90 -9.17 5.87 5.16
C ASN A 90 -10.25 4.79 5.42
N ILE A 91 -9.90 3.50 5.44
CA ILE A 91 -10.86 2.40 5.71
C ILE A 91 -11.50 2.51 7.12
N SER A 92 -10.96 3.34 8.01
CA SER A 92 -11.48 3.55 9.38
C SER A 92 -12.78 4.40 9.49
N ASN A 93 -13.26 5.04 8.42
CA ASN A 93 -14.34 6.05 8.54
C ASN A 93 -15.71 5.69 7.93
N ASN A 94 -15.88 4.56 7.22
CA ASN A 94 -17.08 4.34 6.39
C ASN A 94 -18.07 3.26 6.85
N GLU A 95 -17.85 2.62 8.01
CA GLU A 95 -18.79 1.58 8.52
C GLU A 95 -19.58 2.00 9.78
N LYS A 96 -19.52 3.26 10.21
CA LYS A 96 -20.32 3.75 11.35
C LYS A 96 -21.61 4.50 10.99
N ASP A 97 -21.93 4.68 9.71
CA ASP A 97 -23.13 5.41 9.24
C ASP A 97 -24.09 4.56 8.36
N LYS A 98 -24.36 3.30 8.74
CA LYS A 98 -25.48 2.53 8.19
C LYS A 98 -26.31 1.83 9.25
#